data_AF-A0A2D5XI11-F1
#
_entry.id   AF-A0A2D5XI11-F1
#
_cell.length_a   1.000
_cell.length_b   1.000
_cell.length_c   1.000
_cell.angle_alpha   90.00
_cell.angle_beta   90.00
_cell.angle_gamma   90.00
#
_symmetry.space_group_name_H-M   'P 1'
#
loop_
_entity.id
_entity.type
_entity.pdbx_description
1 polymer ?
#
loop_
_entity_poly.entity_id
_entity_poly.type
_entity_poly.pdbx_seq_one_letter_code
_entity_poly.pdbx_strand_id
1 'polypeptide(L)'
;MNGVQFFLEGKDQWMARRSDHTRDELYEMALSAAREIAEKDGLHGLTARRIAEEIGYSPGTLYNVFNDLDDLIVHLNGTTLDILYEAVAAQRLDDEPEATLRTLARAYIRFTSDHPNLWSMLFETSVPHGEQLPDWYHEKVRRLLGLAEQALASLFPAGQEEQRHHSARVLWSGLHGICSLARAGALPKSESETAMADSLITNYLAGLRQRRPGPGASG
;
A
#
# COMPACT_ATOMS: atom_id res chain seq x y z
N MET A 1 -13.97 -66.67 -24.38
CA MET A 1 -14.12 -66.82 -22.92
C MET A 1 -12.87 -66.22 -22.31
N ASN A 2 -12.84 -64.94 -21.97
CA ASN A 2 -13.18 -64.32 -20.66
C ASN A 2 -11.90 -63.56 -20.28
N GLY A 3 -11.82 -62.30 -19.91
CA GLY A 3 -12.74 -61.17 -19.72
C GLY A 3 -11.82 -59.96 -19.44
N VAL A 4 -12.01 -58.85 -20.15
CA VAL A 4 -12.44 -57.54 -19.60
C VAL A 4 -11.95 -57.26 -18.17
N GLN A 5 -11.10 -56.23 -17.96
CA GLN A 5 -11.51 -54.91 -17.46
C GLN A 5 -10.28 -54.11 -16.97
N PHE A 6 -10.00 -52.99 -17.64
CA PHE A 6 -9.26 -51.86 -17.08
C PHE A 6 -10.05 -51.33 -15.86
N PHE A 7 -9.42 -51.21 -14.69
CA PHE A 7 -9.90 -50.32 -13.64
C PHE A 7 -8.73 -49.72 -12.86
N LEU A 8 -8.87 -48.42 -12.61
CA LEU A 8 -7.95 -47.51 -11.96
C LEU A 8 -7.93 -47.82 -10.46
N GLU A 9 -6.76 -47.92 -9.82
CA GLU A 9 -6.68 -47.81 -8.36
C GLU A 9 -5.25 -47.44 -7.94
N GLY A 10 -5.15 -46.38 -7.14
CA GLY A 10 -3.90 -45.72 -6.76
C GLY A 10 -3.97 -44.19 -6.77
N LYS A 11 -5.14 -43.60 -7.02
CA LYS A 11 -5.50 -42.30 -6.43
C LYS A 11 -5.94 -42.57 -4.99
N ASP A 12 -5.01 -42.53 -4.04
CA ASP A 12 -5.33 -42.30 -2.63
C ASP A 12 -4.02 -42.13 -1.83
N GLN A 13 -3.49 -40.91 -1.90
CA GLN A 13 -2.66 -40.39 -0.81
C GLN A 13 -2.74 -38.87 -0.74
N TRP A 14 -3.94 -38.31 -0.88
CA TRP A 14 -4.24 -37.03 -0.23
C TRP A 14 -4.59 -37.33 1.24
N MET A 15 -3.59 -37.78 1.99
CA MET A 15 -3.68 -37.73 3.43
C MET A 15 -3.59 -36.25 3.77
N ALA A 16 -4.74 -35.65 4.10
CA ALA A 16 -4.79 -34.34 4.73
C ALA A 16 -3.80 -34.37 5.89
N ARG A 17 -2.64 -33.73 5.71
CA ARG A 17 -1.67 -33.51 6.79
C ARG A 17 -2.46 -32.87 7.93
N ARG A 18 -2.27 -33.37 9.16
CA ARG A 18 -2.62 -32.58 10.35
C ARG A 18 -2.01 -31.19 10.16
N SER A 19 -2.71 -30.14 10.60
CA SER A 19 -2.19 -28.78 10.51
C SER A 19 -0.86 -28.69 11.25
N ASP A 20 0.25 -28.81 10.52
CA ASP A 20 1.61 -28.72 11.08
C ASP A 20 1.90 -27.28 11.57
N HIS A 21 1.10 -26.31 11.11
CA HIS A 21 1.20 -24.91 11.45
C HIS A 21 -0.04 -24.44 12.21
N THR A 22 0.16 -23.54 13.17
CA THR A 22 -0.87 -22.75 13.82
C THR A 22 -1.56 -21.82 12.83
N ARG A 23 -2.69 -21.25 13.25
CA ARG A 23 -3.41 -20.24 12.44
C ARG A 23 -2.53 -19.04 12.08
N ASP A 24 -1.69 -18.60 13.03
CA ASP A 24 -0.83 -17.42 12.86
C ASP A 24 0.36 -17.73 11.94
N GLU A 25 0.96 -18.91 12.07
CA GLU A 25 2.00 -19.36 11.13
C GLU A 25 1.45 -19.47 9.71
N LEU A 26 0.25 -20.03 9.55
CA LEU A 26 -0.41 -20.13 8.23
C LEU A 26 -0.75 -18.75 7.65
N TYR A 27 -1.14 -17.79 8.49
CA TYR A 27 -1.35 -16.40 8.09
C TYR A 27 -0.08 -15.77 7.54
N GLU A 28 1.04 -15.85 8.27
CA GLU A 28 2.32 -15.29 7.84
C GLU A 28 2.87 -15.96 6.59
N MET A 29 2.76 -17.29 6.49
CA MET A 29 3.16 -18.05 5.30
C MET A 29 2.35 -17.60 4.06
N ALA A 30 1.03 -17.51 4.20
CA ALA A 30 0.15 -17.10 3.12
C ALA A 30 0.44 -15.66 2.66
N LEU A 31 0.67 -14.73 3.59
CA LEU A 31 1.03 -13.36 3.26
C LEU A 31 2.41 -13.25 2.61
N SER A 32 3.40 -14.03 3.06
CA SER A 32 4.73 -14.03 2.42
C SER A 32 4.64 -14.55 0.99
N ALA A 33 3.96 -15.68 0.77
CA ALA A 33 3.76 -16.23 -0.56
C ALA A 33 2.98 -15.28 -1.48
N ALA A 34 1.90 -14.67 -0.96
CA ALA A 34 1.12 -13.70 -1.70
C ALA A 34 1.96 -12.46 -2.06
N ARG A 35 2.81 -11.95 -1.16
CA ARG A 35 3.72 -10.84 -1.46
C ARG A 35 4.69 -11.21 -2.59
N GLU A 36 5.33 -12.37 -2.53
CA GLU A 36 6.27 -12.82 -3.57
C GLU A 36 5.59 -12.98 -4.94
N ILE A 37 4.38 -13.54 -4.95
CA ILE A 37 3.56 -13.65 -6.16
C ILE A 37 3.21 -12.24 -6.68
N ALA A 38 2.77 -11.34 -5.80
CA ALA A 38 2.37 -9.99 -6.17
C ALA A 38 3.55 -9.15 -6.69
N GLU A 39 4.73 -9.26 -6.10
CA GLU A 39 5.93 -8.57 -6.59
C GLU A 39 6.27 -8.97 -8.02
N LYS A 40 6.13 -10.26 -8.35
CA LYS A 40 6.48 -10.80 -9.67
C LYS A 40 5.38 -10.62 -10.71
N ASP A 41 4.15 -10.96 -10.34
CA ASP A 41 3.03 -11.13 -11.26
C ASP A 41 1.83 -10.23 -10.90
N GLY A 42 1.98 -9.28 -9.98
CA GLY A 42 0.91 -8.35 -9.60
C GLY A 42 -0.40 -9.02 -9.15
N LEU A 43 -1.48 -8.25 -9.23
CA LEU A 43 -2.80 -8.68 -8.77
C LEU A 43 -3.31 -9.93 -9.51
N HIS A 44 -3.03 -10.04 -10.82
CA HIS A 44 -3.50 -11.17 -11.63
C HIS A 44 -2.85 -12.50 -11.26
N GLY A 45 -1.66 -12.46 -10.63
CA GLY A 45 -0.99 -13.64 -10.12
C GLY A 45 -1.64 -14.21 -8.85
N LEU A 46 -2.40 -13.39 -8.11
CA LEU A 46 -2.97 -13.77 -6.83
C LEU A 46 -4.23 -14.62 -7.01
N THR A 47 -4.09 -15.91 -6.76
CA THR A 47 -5.22 -16.83 -6.69
C THR A 47 -5.06 -17.72 -5.45
N ALA A 48 -6.18 -18.06 -4.80
CA ALA A 48 -6.16 -18.94 -3.63
C ALA A 48 -5.45 -20.27 -3.91
N ARG A 49 -5.59 -20.80 -5.12
CA ARG A 49 -4.90 -22.02 -5.55
C ARG A 49 -3.38 -21.85 -5.58
N ARG A 50 -2.90 -20.80 -6.26
CA ARG A 50 -1.46 -20.58 -6.38
C ARG A 50 -0.81 -20.28 -5.04
N ILE A 51 -1.44 -19.44 -4.22
CA ILE A 51 -0.94 -19.10 -2.87
C ILE A 51 -0.85 -20.37 -2.03
N ALA A 52 -1.89 -21.20 -2.03
CA ALA A 52 -1.90 -22.45 -1.26
C ALA A 52 -0.86 -23.45 -1.77
N GLU A 53 -0.70 -23.59 -3.10
CA GLU A 53 0.33 -24.44 -3.71
C GLU A 53 1.74 -24.01 -3.29
N GLU A 54 2.03 -22.71 -3.25
CA GLU A 54 3.34 -22.16 -2.83
C GLU A 54 3.69 -22.52 -1.37
N ILE A 55 2.69 -22.56 -0.49
CA ILE A 55 2.88 -22.91 0.92
C ILE A 55 2.65 -24.40 1.23
N GLY A 56 2.36 -25.23 0.21
CA GLY A 56 2.17 -26.68 0.36
C GLY A 56 0.81 -27.12 0.94
N TYR A 57 -0.23 -26.31 0.77
CA TYR A 57 -1.59 -26.55 1.27
C TYR A 57 -2.66 -26.59 0.18
N SER A 58 -3.87 -27.02 0.54
CA SER A 58 -5.04 -26.87 -0.34
C SER A 58 -5.61 -25.45 -0.28
N PRO A 59 -6.24 -24.94 -1.35
CA PRO A 59 -6.89 -23.62 -1.33
C PRO A 59 -7.88 -23.46 -0.17
N GLY A 60 -8.62 -24.52 0.18
CA GLY A 60 -9.57 -24.51 1.30
C GLY A 60 -8.93 -24.25 2.66
N THR A 61 -7.63 -24.51 2.81
CA THR A 61 -6.89 -24.23 4.05
C THR A 61 -6.72 -22.74 4.30
N LEU A 62 -6.60 -21.91 3.24
CA LEU A 62 -6.50 -20.46 3.37
C LEU A 62 -7.76 -19.86 4.02
N TYR A 63 -8.93 -20.46 3.74
CA TYR A 63 -10.21 -19.98 4.27
C TYR A 63 -10.45 -20.30 5.76
N ASN A 64 -9.51 -21.00 6.40
CA ASN A 64 -9.47 -21.09 7.87
C ASN A 64 -8.86 -19.82 8.51
N VAL A 65 -8.21 -18.98 7.69
CA VAL A 65 -7.44 -17.80 8.11
C VAL A 65 -8.03 -16.51 7.54
N PHE A 66 -8.46 -16.55 6.29
CA PHE A 66 -9.04 -15.40 5.58
C PHE A 66 -10.49 -15.71 5.21
N ASN A 67 -11.34 -14.69 5.16
CA ASN A 67 -12.74 -14.90 4.78
C ASN A 67 -12.86 -15.35 3.31
N ASP A 68 -12.05 -14.74 2.45
CA ASP A 68 -11.93 -15.06 1.03
C ASP A 68 -10.56 -14.56 0.51
N LEU A 69 -10.38 -14.56 -0.82
CA LEU A 69 -9.16 -14.06 -1.45
C LEU A 69 -9.03 -12.53 -1.32
N ASP A 70 -10.15 -11.80 -1.31
CA ASP A 70 -10.15 -10.35 -1.23
C ASP A 70 -9.72 -9.88 0.16
N ASP A 71 -10.16 -10.56 1.22
CA ASP A 71 -9.69 -10.38 2.59
C ASP A 71 -8.17 -10.60 2.70
N LEU A 72 -7.65 -11.67 2.09
CA LEU A 72 -6.20 -11.90 2.02
C LEU A 72 -5.48 -10.75 1.32
N ILE A 73 -6.02 -10.24 0.21
CA ILE A 73 -5.46 -9.09 -0.51
C ILE A 73 -5.49 -7.82 0.36
N VAL A 74 -6.55 -7.58 1.14
CA VAL A 74 -6.61 -6.46 2.09
C VAL A 74 -5.49 -6.57 3.13
N HIS A 75 -5.27 -7.75 3.68
CA HIS A 75 -4.16 -8.01 4.61
C HIS A 75 -2.78 -7.78 3.95
N LEU A 76 -2.59 -8.25 2.71
CA LEU A 76 -1.37 -8.00 1.93
C LEU A 76 -1.14 -6.51 1.64
N ASN A 77 -2.20 -5.77 1.31
CA ASN A 77 -2.15 -4.31 1.13
C ASN A 77 -1.78 -3.62 2.46
N GLY A 78 -2.28 -4.15 3.60
CA GLY A 78 -1.85 -3.74 4.93
C GLY A 78 -0.34 -3.89 5.14
N THR A 79 0.23 -5.04 4.82
CA THR A 79 1.68 -5.27 4.87
C THR A 79 2.43 -4.32 3.93
N THR A 80 1.90 -4.07 2.73
CA THR A 80 2.49 -3.13 1.77
C THR A 80 2.52 -1.70 2.31
N LEU A 81 1.46 -1.25 2.99
CA LEU A 81 1.44 0.05 3.67
C LEU A 81 2.48 0.15 4.78
N ASP A 82 2.75 -0.93 5.52
CA ASP A 82 3.82 -0.93 6.53
C ASP A 82 5.20 -0.79 5.87
N ILE A 83 5.47 -1.53 4.79
CA ILE A 83 6.75 -1.43 4.06
C ILE A 83 6.95 0.00 3.51
N LEU A 84 5.89 0.57 2.91
CA LEU A 84 5.92 1.96 2.43
C LEU A 84 6.15 2.95 3.58
N TYR A 85 5.47 2.77 4.71
CA TYR A 85 5.67 3.60 5.89
C TYR A 85 7.12 3.54 6.36
N GLU A 86 7.70 2.36 6.53
CA GLU A 86 9.09 2.20 6.99
C GLU A 86 10.08 2.84 6.00
N ALA A 87 9.88 2.67 4.69
CA ALA A 87 10.72 3.29 3.66
C ALA A 87 10.72 4.83 3.74
N VAL A 88 9.57 5.43 4.04
CA VAL A 88 9.40 6.89 4.15
C VAL A 88 9.83 7.41 5.53
N ALA A 89 9.57 6.66 6.60
CA ALA A 89 9.91 7.03 7.97
C ALA A 89 11.42 6.91 8.28
N ALA A 90 12.14 6.04 7.57
CA ALA A 90 13.59 5.88 7.73
C ALA A 90 14.41 7.09 7.24
N GLN A 91 13.79 8.09 6.61
CA GLN A 91 14.50 9.24 6.08
C GLN A 91 14.96 10.17 7.20
N ARG A 92 16.17 10.74 7.04
CA ARG A 92 16.65 11.81 7.92
C ARG A 92 15.90 13.09 7.60
N LEU A 93 15.19 13.62 8.60
CA LEU A 93 14.38 14.82 8.45
C LEU A 93 15.18 16.08 8.79
N ASP A 94 14.82 17.18 8.14
CA ASP A 94 15.33 18.52 8.41
C ASP A 94 14.33 19.30 9.28
N ASP A 95 14.79 20.35 9.95
CA ASP A 95 13.91 21.26 10.71
C ASP A 95 13.05 22.15 9.80
N GLU A 96 13.33 22.17 8.49
CA GLU A 96 12.63 22.99 7.51
C GLU A 96 11.52 22.17 6.80
N PRO A 97 10.24 22.62 6.84
CA PRO A 97 9.11 21.87 6.31
C PRO A 97 9.21 21.48 4.83
N GLU A 98 9.72 22.38 3.98
CA GLU A 98 9.80 22.15 2.54
C GLU A 98 10.85 21.08 2.21
N ALA A 99 12.04 21.15 2.81
CA ALA A 99 13.10 20.16 2.69
C ALA A 99 12.62 18.78 3.16
N THR A 100 11.97 18.72 4.33
CA THR A 100 11.42 17.47 4.86
C THR A 100 10.36 16.88 3.93
N LEU A 101 9.39 17.66 3.44
CA LEU A 101 8.37 17.17 2.52
C LEU A 101 8.98 16.66 1.20
N ARG A 102 10.01 17.32 0.67
CA ARG A 102 10.72 16.84 -0.54
C ARG A 102 11.42 15.51 -0.29
N THR A 103 12.05 15.33 0.87
CA THR A 103 12.69 14.07 1.27
C THR A 103 11.66 12.94 1.37
N LEU A 104 10.52 13.17 2.04
CA LEU A 104 9.43 12.20 2.13
C LEU A 104 8.86 11.85 0.74
N ALA A 105 8.67 12.85 -0.12
CA ALA A 105 8.15 12.64 -1.47
C ALA A 105 9.09 11.81 -2.35
N ARG A 106 10.41 12.03 -2.25
CA ARG A 106 11.42 11.23 -2.97
C ARG A 106 11.42 9.77 -2.50
N ALA A 107 11.30 9.53 -1.19
CA ALA A 107 11.19 8.17 -0.67
C ALA A 107 9.93 7.46 -1.17
N TYR A 108 8.79 8.17 -1.22
CA TYR A 108 7.55 7.64 -1.79
C TYR A 108 7.71 7.32 -3.29
N ILE A 109 8.26 8.22 -4.11
CA ILE A 109 8.53 7.99 -5.54
C ILE A 109 9.49 6.82 -5.75
N ARG A 110 10.50 6.68 -4.90
CA ARG A 110 11.41 5.54 -4.95
C ARG A 110 10.66 4.23 -4.70
N PHE A 111 9.79 4.19 -3.68
CA PHE A 111 8.96 3.01 -3.41
C PHE A 111 8.09 2.62 -4.61
N THR A 112 7.46 3.58 -5.29
CA THR A 112 6.63 3.29 -6.48
C THR A 112 7.44 2.73 -7.65
N SER A 113 8.75 2.93 -7.65
CA SER A 113 9.67 2.44 -8.68
C SER A 113 10.27 1.09 -8.31
N ASP A 114 10.60 0.89 -7.02
CA ASP A 114 11.17 -0.34 -6.49
C ASP A 114 10.12 -1.46 -6.35
N HIS A 115 8.86 -1.10 -6.05
CA HIS A 115 7.76 -2.04 -5.82
C HIS A 115 6.50 -1.67 -6.63
N PRO A 116 6.57 -1.57 -7.97
CA PRO A 116 5.47 -1.05 -8.79
C PRO A 116 4.18 -1.86 -8.67
N ASN A 117 4.28 -3.20 -8.64
CA ASN A 117 3.12 -4.08 -8.54
C ASN A 117 2.42 -3.97 -7.18
N LEU A 118 3.18 -4.00 -6.09
CA LEU A 118 2.63 -3.84 -4.74
C LEU A 118 1.98 -2.45 -4.57
N TRP A 119 2.64 -1.41 -5.08
CA TRP A 119 2.11 -0.06 -5.00
C TRP A 119 0.81 0.11 -5.80
N SER A 120 0.74 -0.41 -7.02
CA SER A 120 -0.49 -0.36 -7.83
C SER A 120 -1.66 -1.07 -7.17
N MET A 121 -1.42 -2.21 -6.52
CA MET A 121 -2.45 -2.98 -5.83
C MET A 121 -3.18 -2.22 -4.72
N LEU A 122 -2.50 -1.29 -4.04
CA LEU A 122 -3.12 -0.42 -3.02
C LEU A 122 -4.30 0.40 -3.57
N PHE A 123 -4.37 0.57 -4.89
CA PHE A 123 -5.37 1.43 -5.56
C PHE A 123 -6.21 0.68 -6.59
N GLU A 124 -5.71 -0.43 -7.14
CA GLU A 124 -6.47 -1.32 -8.04
C GLU A 124 -7.47 -2.20 -7.29
N THR A 125 -7.19 -2.51 -6.02
CA THR A 125 -8.11 -3.28 -5.19
C THR A 125 -9.31 -2.40 -4.83
N SER A 126 -10.40 -2.51 -5.60
CA SER A 126 -11.69 -1.99 -5.18
C SER A 126 -12.04 -2.60 -3.84
N VAL A 127 -12.49 -1.78 -2.88
CA VAL A 127 -12.89 -2.27 -1.57
C VAL A 127 -13.84 -3.47 -1.76
N PRO A 128 -13.55 -4.64 -1.17
CA PRO A 128 -14.31 -5.86 -1.44
C PRO A 128 -15.80 -5.59 -1.25
N HIS A 129 -16.59 -5.86 -2.29
CA HIS A 129 -18.05 -5.93 -2.23
C HIS A 129 -18.81 -4.74 -1.60
N GLY A 130 -18.25 -3.52 -1.62
CA GLY A 130 -18.89 -2.35 -1.02
C GLY A 130 -18.88 -2.35 0.52
N GLU A 131 -18.09 -3.23 1.12
CA GLU A 131 -17.78 -3.19 2.55
C GLU A 131 -16.83 -2.04 2.86
N GLN A 132 -16.68 -1.71 4.14
CA GLN A 132 -15.69 -0.72 4.57
C GLN A 132 -14.37 -1.45 4.86
N LEU A 133 -13.25 -0.84 4.49
CA LEU A 133 -11.94 -1.34 4.92
C LEU A 133 -11.89 -1.33 6.46
N PRO A 134 -11.21 -2.31 7.08
CA PRO A 134 -11.18 -2.42 8.54
C PRO A 134 -10.41 -1.25 9.18
N ASP A 135 -10.73 -0.91 10.42
CA ASP A 135 -10.11 0.21 11.15
C ASP A 135 -8.58 0.13 11.21
N TRP A 136 -8.02 -1.08 11.32
CA TRP A 136 -6.57 -1.29 11.32
C TRP A 136 -5.92 -0.88 9.99
N TYR A 137 -6.65 -0.97 8.87
CA TYR A 137 -6.16 -0.55 7.56
C TYR A 137 -6.14 0.98 7.50
N HIS A 138 -7.22 1.62 7.97
CA HIS A 138 -7.30 3.08 8.07
C HIS A 138 -6.22 3.66 9.00
N GLU A 139 -5.86 2.97 10.08
CA GLU A 139 -4.72 3.30 10.94
C GLU A 139 -3.41 3.37 10.15
N LYS A 140 -3.12 2.37 9.31
CA LYS A 140 -1.88 2.35 8.50
C LYS A 140 -1.82 3.52 7.53
N VAL A 141 -2.92 3.83 6.83
CA VAL A 141 -3.02 5.00 5.94
C VAL A 141 -2.79 6.29 6.72
N ARG A 142 -3.40 6.43 7.91
CA ARG A 142 -3.22 7.61 8.77
C ARG A 142 -1.81 7.74 9.32
N ARG A 143 -1.14 6.64 9.69
CA ARG A 143 0.29 6.66 10.09
C ARG A 143 1.17 7.19 8.97
N LEU A 144 0.93 6.75 7.73
CA LEU A 144 1.65 7.22 6.55
C LEU A 144 1.42 8.72 6.31
N LEU A 145 0.16 9.18 6.29
CA LEU A 145 -0.17 10.61 6.16
C LEU A 145 0.41 11.45 7.31
N GLY A 146 0.47 10.87 8.52
CA GLY A 146 1.02 11.48 9.72
C GLY A 146 2.46 11.96 9.56
N LEU A 147 3.26 11.35 8.68
CA LEU A 147 4.62 11.81 8.38
C LEU A 147 4.61 13.20 7.72
N ALA A 148 3.73 13.42 6.74
CA ALA A 148 3.56 14.71 6.09
C ALA A 148 2.90 15.74 7.03
N GLU A 149 1.96 15.32 7.87
CA GLU A 149 1.33 16.19 8.86
C GLU A 149 2.34 16.72 9.88
N GLN A 150 3.25 15.87 10.35
CA GLN A 150 4.34 16.26 11.25
C GLN A 150 5.28 17.27 10.58
N ALA A 151 5.64 17.05 9.31
CA ALA A 151 6.46 17.98 8.54
C ALA A 151 5.79 19.37 8.39
N LEU A 152 4.47 19.40 8.31
CA LEU A 152 3.68 20.64 8.20
C LEU A 152 3.45 21.33 9.54
N ALA A 153 3.73 20.71 10.69
CA ALA A 153 3.25 21.16 12.00
C ALA A 153 3.61 22.63 12.32
N SER A 154 4.83 23.08 12.00
CA SER A 154 5.28 24.45 12.26
C SER A 154 4.58 25.52 11.40
N LEU A 155 3.92 25.12 10.31
CA LEU A 155 3.16 26.00 9.43
C LEU A 155 1.72 26.25 9.93
N PHE A 156 1.23 25.45 10.87
CA PHE A 156 -0.14 25.54 11.39
C PHE A 156 -0.13 25.92 12.88
N PRO A 157 -0.66 27.11 13.25
CA PRO A 157 -0.92 27.46 14.64
C PRO A 157 -1.85 26.45 15.35
N ALA A 158 -1.87 26.48 16.68
CA ALA A 158 -2.81 25.69 17.49
C ALA A 158 -4.27 25.99 17.07
N GLY A 159 -5.10 24.96 17.00
CA GLY A 159 -6.49 25.07 16.54
C GLY A 159 -6.68 25.02 15.02
N GLN A 160 -5.62 24.72 14.25
CA GLN A 160 -5.67 24.51 12.79
C GLN A 160 -5.33 23.07 12.37
N GLU A 161 -5.65 22.09 13.22
CA GLU A 161 -5.35 20.68 13.00
C GLU A 161 -6.06 20.17 11.74
N GLU A 162 -7.34 20.53 11.54
CA GLU A 162 -8.10 20.13 10.35
C GLU A 162 -7.46 20.66 9.06
N GLN A 163 -7.00 21.92 9.04
CA GLN A 163 -6.33 22.49 7.88
C GLN A 163 -4.99 21.83 7.61
N ARG A 164 -4.26 21.43 8.67
CA ARG A 164 -3.03 20.64 8.55
C ARG A 164 -3.29 19.26 7.94
N HIS A 165 -4.29 18.54 8.45
CA HIS A 165 -4.73 17.24 7.91
C HIS A 165 -5.15 17.36 6.44
N HIS A 166 -5.96 18.38 6.11
CA HIS A 166 -6.35 18.66 4.74
C HIS A 166 -5.14 18.92 3.84
N SER A 167 -4.17 19.69 4.31
CA SER A 167 -2.96 20.03 3.56
C SER A 167 -2.09 18.82 3.27
N ALA A 168 -1.90 17.93 4.25
CA ALA A 168 -1.19 16.67 4.06
C ALA A 168 -1.91 15.78 3.02
N ARG A 169 -3.24 15.70 3.07
CA ARG A 169 -4.04 14.93 2.09
C ARG A 169 -3.93 15.52 0.68
N VAL A 170 -3.95 16.84 0.52
CA VAL A 170 -3.79 17.48 -0.80
C VAL A 170 -2.42 17.18 -1.40
N LEU A 171 -1.35 17.34 -0.61
CA LEU A 171 0.01 17.02 -1.06
C LEU A 171 0.15 15.54 -1.41
N TRP A 172 -0.37 14.64 -0.58
CA TRP A 172 -0.35 13.20 -0.84
C TRP A 172 -1.13 12.83 -2.11
N SER A 173 -2.34 13.36 -2.29
CA SER A 173 -3.14 13.13 -3.51
C SER A 173 -2.43 13.64 -4.77
N GLY A 174 -1.78 14.80 -4.70
CA GLY A 174 -1.00 15.34 -5.83
C GLY A 174 0.21 14.48 -6.16
N LEU A 175 0.98 14.07 -5.14
CA LEU A 175 2.12 13.17 -5.30
C LEU A 175 1.71 11.81 -5.85
N HIS A 176 0.63 11.24 -5.32
CA HIS A 176 0.04 10.01 -5.81
C HIS A 176 -0.35 10.14 -7.28
N GLY A 177 -1.05 11.21 -7.68
CA GLY A 177 -1.40 11.46 -9.08
C GLY A 177 -0.20 11.56 -10.01
N ILE A 178 0.89 12.21 -9.58
CA ILE A 178 2.15 12.27 -10.33
C ILE A 178 2.70 10.85 -10.55
N CYS A 179 2.79 10.05 -9.49
CA CYS A 179 3.28 8.67 -9.57
C CYS A 179 2.38 7.81 -10.47
N SER A 180 1.06 7.92 -10.32
CA SER A 180 0.09 7.14 -11.11
C SER A 180 0.21 7.44 -12.61
N LEU A 181 0.32 8.71 -12.98
CA LEU A 181 0.53 9.12 -14.36
C LEU A 181 1.89 8.65 -14.90
N ALA A 182 2.94 8.70 -14.08
CA ALA A 182 4.27 8.24 -14.46
C ALA A 182 4.29 6.72 -14.71
N ARG A 183 3.71 5.92 -13.81
CA ARG A 183 3.62 4.46 -13.94
C ARG A 183 2.74 4.05 -15.13
N ALA A 184 1.69 4.81 -15.42
CA ALA A 184 0.86 4.61 -16.61
C ALA A 184 1.55 5.02 -17.93
N GLY A 185 2.77 5.58 -17.89
CA GLY A 185 3.46 6.11 -19.06
C GLY A 185 2.75 7.32 -19.70
N ALA A 186 1.87 7.98 -18.94
CA ALA A 186 1.06 9.10 -19.40
C ALA A 186 1.77 10.45 -19.30
N LEU A 187 2.93 10.51 -18.61
CA LEU A 187 3.77 11.70 -18.56
C LEU A 187 4.71 11.77 -19.78
N PRO A 188 4.95 12.96 -20.35
CA PRO A 188 6.02 13.17 -21.33
C PRO A 188 7.38 12.76 -20.78
N LYS A 189 8.27 12.22 -21.62
CA LYS A 189 9.64 11.82 -21.20
C LYS A 189 10.50 12.97 -20.70
N SER A 190 10.13 14.21 -21.00
CA SER A 190 10.80 15.42 -20.50
C SER A 190 10.44 15.75 -19.05
N GLU A 191 9.34 15.19 -18.54
CA GLU A 191 8.90 15.41 -17.17
C GLU A 191 9.62 14.48 -16.20
N SER A 192 9.96 15.01 -15.04
CA SER A 192 10.54 14.26 -13.93
C SER A 192 9.55 14.25 -12.76
N GLU A 193 9.21 13.05 -12.27
CA GLU A 193 8.35 12.89 -11.10
C GLU A 193 8.84 13.70 -9.90
N THR A 194 10.16 13.70 -9.66
CA THR A 194 10.77 14.48 -8.58
C THR A 194 10.64 15.97 -8.83
N ALA A 195 10.84 16.44 -10.05
CA ALA A 195 10.69 17.88 -10.36
C ALA A 195 9.22 18.34 -10.22
N MET A 196 8.28 17.51 -10.67
CA MET A 196 6.85 17.77 -10.50
C MET A 196 6.44 17.78 -9.02
N ALA A 197 6.94 16.82 -8.23
CA ALA A 197 6.70 16.77 -6.79
C ALA A 197 7.31 17.98 -6.06
N ASP A 198 8.56 18.34 -6.38
CA ASP A 198 9.22 19.52 -5.82
C ASP A 198 8.44 20.80 -6.17
N SER A 199 7.94 20.92 -7.40
CA SER A 199 7.08 22.04 -7.82
C SER A 199 5.75 22.08 -7.06
N LEU A 200 5.07 20.94 -6.91
CA LEU A 200 3.85 20.82 -6.11
C LEU A 200 4.08 21.32 -4.68
N ILE A 201 5.11 20.80 -4.00
CA ILE A 201 5.43 21.14 -2.61
C ILE A 201 5.75 22.64 -2.50
N THR A 202 6.65 23.15 -3.35
CA THR A 202 7.11 24.55 -3.29
C THR A 202 5.95 25.52 -3.46
N ASN A 203 5.13 25.32 -4.49
CA ASN A 203 4.03 26.23 -4.80
C ASN A 203 2.91 26.13 -3.77
N TYR A 204 2.62 24.93 -3.28
CA TYR A 204 1.62 24.74 -2.23
C TYR A 204 2.02 25.43 -0.92
N LEU A 205 3.27 25.24 -0.48
CA LEU A 205 3.77 25.90 0.74
C LEU A 205 3.88 27.42 0.58
N ALA A 206 4.26 27.92 -0.59
CA ALA A 206 4.25 29.36 -0.87
C ALA A 206 2.83 29.94 -0.74
N GLY A 207 1.83 29.25 -1.29
CA GLY A 207 0.41 29.64 -1.16
C GLY A 207 -0.08 29.60 0.30
N LEU A 208 0.29 28.57 1.06
CA LEU A 208 -0.02 28.49 2.50
C LEU A 208 0.59 29.64 3.30
N ARG A 209 1.86 29.97 3.04
CA ARG A 209 2.58 31.07 3.71
C ARG A 209 1.92 32.44 3.44
N GLN A 210 1.40 32.66 2.23
CA GLN A 210 0.73 33.91 1.85
C GLN A 210 -0.68 34.07 2.44
N ARG A 211 -1.39 32.96 2.71
CA ARG A 211 -2.74 32.98 3.31
C ARG A 211 -2.75 33.20 4.82
N ARG A 212 -1.59 33.20 5.49
CA ARG A 212 -1.51 33.62 6.89
C ARG A 212 -1.93 35.10 6.98
N PRO A 213 -2.99 35.44 7.73
CA PRO A 213 -3.30 36.84 7.99
C PRO A 213 -2.05 37.46 8.62
N GLY A 214 -1.57 38.57 8.06
CA GLY A 214 -0.57 39.37 8.77
C GLY A 214 -1.11 39.75 10.15
N PRO A 215 -0.23 39.96 11.15
CA PRO A 215 -0.66 40.47 12.45
C PRO A 215 -1.18 41.91 12.25
N GLY A 216 -2.47 42.08 11.95
CA GLY A 216 -3.03 43.42 11.72
C GLY A 216 -4.32 43.55 10.90
N ALA A 217 -5.00 42.47 10.50
CA ALA A 217 -6.31 42.59 9.86
C ALA A 217 -7.46 42.24 10.83
N SER A 218 -7.61 43.06 11.86
CA SER A 218 -8.89 43.25 12.56
C SER A 218 -9.33 44.68 12.24
N GLY A 219 -10.17 44.81 11.21
CA GLY A 219 -10.94 46.01 10.92
C GLY A 219 -12.41 45.73 11.18
#